data_AF-A0A537QME1-F1
#
_entry.id   AF-A0A537QME1-F1
#
_cell.length_a   1.000
_cell.length_b   1.000
_cell.length_c   1.000
_cell.angle_alpha   90.00
_cell.angle_beta   90.00
_cell.angle_gamma   90.00
#
_symmetry.space_group_name_H-M   'P 1'
#
loop_
_entity.id
_entity.type
_entity.pdbx_description
1 polymer ?
#
loop_
_entity_poly.entity_id
_entity_poly.type
_entity_poly.pdbx_seq_one_letter_code
_entity_poly.pdbx_strand_id
1 'polypeptide(L)'
;MGEDDLTGRAALTDLYFTAAETETLGRLVNGLGIIGSQLILRNRPDLHLQAHANLRKCKSEHEELLKRLDRIARQSEDESALRLIEDLDVVPTDATQNLLVARRCLLAAAFLGHCIASYSHPHRPTITPPAHKRLN
;
A
#
# COMPACT_ATOMS: atom_id res chain seq x y z
N MET A 1 -33.12 -4.28 -18.54
CA MET A 1 -32.38 -5.23 -17.70
C MET A 1 -30.92 -5.15 -18.14
N GLY A 2 -30.12 -4.29 -17.53
CA GLY A 2 -28.75 -4.00 -18.00
C GLY A 2 -28.00 -2.89 -17.27
N GLU A 3 -28.42 -2.51 -16.06
CA GLU A 3 -27.75 -1.46 -15.28
C GLU A 3 -26.97 -2.00 -14.06
N ASP A 4 -27.34 -3.17 -13.51
CA ASP A 4 -26.65 -3.75 -12.33
C ASP A 4 -25.25 -4.33 -12.60
N ASP A 5 -24.96 -4.72 -13.84
CA ASP A 5 -23.70 -5.40 -14.19
C ASP A 5 -22.52 -4.40 -14.39
N LEU A 6 -22.85 -3.13 -14.68
CA LEU A 6 -21.86 -2.05 -14.83
C LEU A 6 -21.40 -1.50 -13.47
N THR A 7 -22.31 -1.40 -12.50
CA THR A 7 -22.04 -0.94 -11.12
C THR A 7 -21.16 -1.95 -10.37
N GLY A 8 -21.41 -3.25 -10.53
CA GLY A 8 -20.59 -4.30 -9.93
C GLY A 8 -19.16 -4.37 -10.50
N ARG A 9 -19.02 -4.20 -11.83
CA ARG A 9 -17.70 -4.13 -12.47
C ARG A 9 -16.92 -2.87 -12.07
N ALA A 10 -17.58 -1.71 -12.00
CA ALA A 10 -16.97 -0.46 -11.54
C ALA A 10 -16.47 -0.56 -10.09
N ALA A 11 -17.28 -1.14 -9.19
CA ALA A 11 -16.91 -1.39 -7.80
C ALA A 11 -15.76 -2.39 -7.64
N LEU A 12 -15.68 -3.41 -8.51
CA LEU A 12 -14.54 -4.35 -8.54
C LEU A 12 -13.27 -3.69 -9.09
N THR A 13 -13.36 -2.83 -10.12
CA THR A 13 -12.19 -2.07 -10.61
C THR A 13 -11.62 -1.07 -9.62
N ASP A 14 -12.43 -0.57 -8.67
CA ASP A 14 -11.95 0.31 -7.60
C ASP A 14 -11.17 -0.45 -6.51
N LEU A 15 -11.28 -1.79 -6.51
CA LEU A 15 -10.63 -2.67 -5.53
C LEU A 15 -9.22 -3.11 -5.95
N TYR A 16 -8.94 -3.24 -7.26
CA TYR A 16 -7.68 -3.81 -7.77
C TYR A 16 -6.69 -2.73 -8.22
N PHE A 17 -5.41 -2.95 -7.93
CA PHE A 17 -4.32 -2.09 -8.38
C PHE A 17 -3.88 -2.45 -9.79
N THR A 18 -3.62 -1.43 -10.60
CA THR A 18 -2.90 -1.59 -11.88
C THR A 18 -1.45 -2.02 -11.63
N ALA A 19 -0.76 -2.47 -12.69
CA ALA A 19 0.67 -2.78 -12.60
C ALA A 19 1.51 -1.56 -12.19
N ALA A 20 1.17 -0.37 -12.71
CA ALA A 20 1.86 0.88 -12.38
C ALA A 20 1.63 1.28 -10.91
N GLU A 21 0.39 1.14 -10.43
CA GLU A 21 0.09 1.37 -9.01
C GLU A 21 0.85 0.37 -8.13
N THR A 22 0.86 -0.92 -8.49
CA THR A 22 1.60 -1.97 -7.77
C THR A 22 3.10 -1.65 -7.68
N GLU A 23 3.71 -1.18 -8.77
CA GLU A 23 5.11 -0.71 -8.77
C GLU A 23 5.31 0.46 -7.80
N THR A 24 4.38 1.43 -7.80
CA THR A 24 4.40 2.54 -6.85
C THR A 24 4.24 2.08 -5.40
N LEU A 25 3.36 1.11 -5.12
CA LEU A 25 3.26 0.50 -3.78
C LEU A 25 4.59 -0.16 -3.39
N GLY A 26 5.27 -0.86 -4.32
CA GLY A 26 6.60 -1.42 -4.09
C GLY A 26 7.65 -0.37 -3.73
N ARG A 27 7.64 0.79 -4.40
CA ARG A 27 8.51 1.94 -4.07
C ARG A 27 8.22 2.47 -2.66
N LEU A 28 6.95 2.58 -2.28
CA LEU A 28 6.54 3.01 -0.94
C LEU A 28 7.00 2.02 0.13
N VAL A 29 6.79 0.71 -0.07
CA VAL A 29 7.26 -0.36 0.83
C VAL A 29 8.77 -0.25 1.04
N ASN A 30 9.54 -0.11 -0.03
CA ASN A 30 10.99 0.02 0.05
C ASN A 30 11.42 1.28 0.82
N GLY A 31 10.83 2.44 0.50
CA GLY A 31 11.17 3.70 1.18
C GLY A 31 10.86 3.64 2.68
N LEU A 32 9.68 3.14 3.05
CA LEU A 32 9.27 2.98 4.45
C LEU A 32 10.17 1.98 5.19
N GLY A 33 10.48 0.84 4.57
CA GLY A 33 11.39 -0.16 5.15
C GLY A 33 12.79 0.39 5.41
N ILE A 34 13.35 1.16 4.46
CA ILE A 34 14.65 1.82 4.63
C ILE A 34 14.58 2.82 5.78
N ILE A 35 13.60 3.74 5.79
CA ILE A 35 13.48 4.74 6.86
C ILE A 35 13.36 4.06 8.22
N GLY A 36 12.45 3.08 8.35
CA GLY A 36 12.25 2.35 9.60
C GLY A 36 13.52 1.66 10.09
N SER A 37 14.26 0.99 9.19
CA SER A 37 15.53 0.35 9.55
C SER A 37 16.60 1.36 9.98
N GLN A 38 16.67 2.52 9.32
CA GLN A 38 17.72 3.51 9.57
C GLN A 38 17.45 4.36 10.81
N LEU A 39 16.20 4.50 11.24
CA LEU A 39 15.88 5.10 12.55
C LEU A 39 16.44 4.25 13.72
N ILE A 40 16.55 2.93 13.52
CA ILE A 40 17.08 1.97 14.49
C ILE A 40 18.62 1.86 14.36
N LEU A 41 19.12 1.56 13.16
CA LEU A 41 20.53 1.20 12.95
C LEU A 41 21.45 2.41 12.72
N ARG A 42 20.94 3.49 12.14
CA ARG A 42 21.66 4.76 11.86
C ARG A 42 23.02 4.59 11.16
N ASN A 43 23.16 3.56 10.31
CA ASN A 43 24.44 3.19 9.71
C ASN A 43 24.56 3.59 8.23
N ARG A 44 23.47 3.99 7.58
CA ARG A 44 23.39 4.38 6.16
C ARG A 44 22.60 5.68 5.99
N PRO A 45 23.16 6.84 6.39
CA PRO A 45 22.47 8.13 6.29
C PRO A 45 22.17 8.53 4.84
N ASP A 46 22.97 8.07 3.89
CA ASP A 46 22.77 8.19 2.44
C ASP A 46 21.43 7.57 2.00
N LEU A 47 21.18 6.32 2.40
CA LEU A 47 19.95 5.61 2.09
C LEU A 47 18.74 6.22 2.79
N HIS A 48 18.92 6.69 4.02
CA HIS A 48 17.85 7.37 4.76
C HIS A 48 17.38 8.64 4.04
N LEU A 49 18.32 9.51 3.64
CA LEU A 49 18.02 10.73 2.88
C LEU A 49 17.35 10.43 1.53
N GLN A 50 17.88 9.44 0.80
CA GLN A 50 17.32 9.05 -0.49
C GLN A 50 15.90 8.48 -0.35
N ALA A 51 15.65 7.65 0.66
CA ALA A 51 14.32 7.11 0.92
C ALA A 51 13.32 8.22 1.26
N HIS A 52 13.72 9.20 2.06
CA HIS A 52 12.88 10.36 2.39
C HIS A 52 12.50 11.16 1.13
N ALA A 53 13.48 11.47 0.28
CA ALA A 53 13.24 12.16 -0.99
C ALA A 53 12.32 11.37 -1.93
N ASN A 54 12.52 10.05 -2.03
CA ASN A 54 11.68 9.19 -2.86
C ASN A 54 10.24 9.13 -2.35
N LEU A 55 10.02 9.07 -1.04
CA LEU A 55 8.67 9.07 -0.46
C LEU A 55 7.96 10.40 -0.70
N ARG A 56 8.65 11.54 -0.52
CA ARG A 56 8.08 12.86 -0.86
C ARG A 56 7.70 12.96 -2.32
N LYS A 57 8.58 12.50 -3.22
CA LYS A 57 8.31 12.46 -4.66
C LYS A 57 7.11 11.58 -4.99
N CYS A 58 7.05 10.38 -4.42
CA CYS A 58 5.90 9.48 -4.60
C CYS A 58 4.60 10.13 -4.08
N LYS A 59 4.66 10.86 -2.96
CA LYS A 59 3.51 11.60 -2.43
C LYS A 59 3.00 12.63 -3.42
N SER A 60 3.89 13.44 -4.00
CA SER A 60 3.48 14.47 -4.97
C SER A 60 2.99 13.89 -6.29
N GLU A 61 3.59 12.82 -6.77
CA GLU A 61 3.26 12.24 -8.10
C GLU A 61 2.03 11.32 -8.06
N HIS A 62 1.73 10.73 -6.90
CA HIS A 62 0.70 9.70 -6.74
C HIS A 62 -0.26 9.98 -5.57
N GLU A 63 -0.59 11.26 -5.36
CA GLU A 63 -1.42 11.70 -4.24
C GLU A 63 -2.79 11.00 -4.20
N GLU A 64 -3.46 10.84 -5.33
CA GLU A 64 -4.79 10.22 -5.39
C GLU A 64 -4.76 8.71 -5.04
N LEU A 65 -3.70 8.01 -5.45
CA LEU A 65 -3.47 6.62 -5.04
C LEU A 65 -3.27 6.53 -3.52
N LEU A 66 -2.48 7.44 -2.95
CA LEU A 66 -2.25 7.49 -1.50
C LEU A 66 -3.51 7.85 -0.73
N LYS A 67 -4.38 8.72 -1.25
CA LYS A 67 -5.69 9.00 -0.66
C LYS A 67 -6.59 7.76 -0.68
N ARG A 68 -6.58 6.99 -1.77
CA ARG A 68 -7.31 5.71 -1.84
C ARG A 68 -6.79 4.73 -0.79
N LEU A 69 -5.47 4.58 -0.68
CA LEU A 69 -4.83 3.74 0.34
C LEU A 69 -5.12 4.21 1.78
N ASP A 70 -5.16 5.53 2.04
CA ASP A 70 -5.54 6.09 3.35
C ASP A 70 -6.97 5.69 3.74
N ARG A 71 -7.92 5.72 2.79
CA ARG A 71 -9.29 5.26 3.04
C ARG A 71 -9.33 3.78 3.39
N ILE A 72 -8.58 2.95 2.67
CA ILE A 72 -8.51 1.50 2.95
C ILE A 72 -7.90 1.25 4.33
N ALA A 73 -6.76 1.89 4.65
CA ALA A 73 -6.09 1.73 5.94
C ALA A 73 -7.00 2.11 7.12
N ARG A 74 -7.78 3.20 6.99
CA ARG A 74 -8.75 3.60 8.02
C ARG A 74 -9.86 2.58 8.23
N GLN A 75 -10.30 1.89 7.17
CA GLN A 75 -11.35 0.88 7.26
C GLN A 75 -10.85 -0.40 7.94
N SER A 76 -9.56 -0.71 7.82
CA SER A 76 -8.92 -1.89 8.42
C SER A 76 -8.16 -1.60 9.73
N GLU A 77 -8.20 -0.37 10.23
CA GLU A 77 -7.44 0.10 11.40
C GLU A 77 -5.90 -0.06 11.25
N ASP A 78 -5.41 0.05 10.01
CA ASP A 78 -3.99 -0.06 9.65
C ASP A 78 -3.26 1.30 9.56
N GLU A 79 -1.92 1.24 9.48
CA GLU A 79 -1.08 2.43 9.33
C GLU A 79 -1.14 3.00 7.90
N SER A 80 -1.55 4.25 7.79
CA SER A 80 -1.61 5.00 6.54
C SER A 80 -0.23 5.51 6.12
N ALA A 81 0.25 5.08 4.96
CA ALA A 81 1.47 5.58 4.36
C ALA A 81 1.41 7.09 4.06
N LEU A 82 0.24 7.61 3.67
CA LEU A 82 0.06 9.06 3.39
C LEU A 82 0.34 9.89 4.64
N ARG A 83 -0.29 9.53 5.76
CA ARG A 83 -0.12 10.22 7.05
C ARG A 83 1.28 10.07 7.59
N LEU A 84 1.85 8.87 7.47
CA LEU A 84 3.21 8.65 7.91
C LEU A 84 4.22 9.48 7.12
N ILE A 85 4.08 9.62 5.80
CA ILE A 85 4.97 10.46 4.99
C ILE A 85 4.86 11.94 5.42
N GLU A 86 3.67 12.41 5.80
CA GLU A 86 3.47 13.74 6.38
C GLU A 86 4.17 13.90 7.73
N ASP A 87 4.05 12.90 8.60
CA ASP A 87 4.67 12.92 9.93
C ASP A 87 6.19 12.81 9.86
N LEU A 88 6.75 12.16 8.84
CA LEU A 88 8.19 12.00 8.65
C LEU A 88 8.93 13.31 8.37
N ASP A 89 8.22 14.39 8.03
CA ASP A 89 8.82 15.72 7.94
C ASP A 89 9.13 16.32 9.32
N VAL A 90 8.57 15.76 10.39
CA VAL A 90 8.84 16.16 11.77
C VAL A 90 10.01 15.34 12.31
N VAL A 91 11.06 16.03 12.78
CA VAL A 91 12.25 15.38 13.34
C VAL A 91 11.92 14.76 14.70
N PRO A 92 12.13 13.44 14.90
CA PRO A 92 11.96 12.81 16.21
C PRO A 92 12.93 13.40 17.24
N THR A 93 12.43 13.80 18.41
CA THR A 93 13.22 14.48 19.45
C THR A 93 13.93 13.51 20.40
N ASP A 94 13.53 12.24 20.46
CA ASP A 94 14.15 11.24 21.33
C ASP A 94 14.14 9.81 20.76
N ALA A 95 14.80 8.87 21.46
CA ALA A 95 14.93 7.48 21.05
C ALA A 95 13.59 6.73 21.01
N THR A 96 12.66 7.04 21.93
CA THR A 96 11.33 6.42 21.98
C THR A 96 10.53 6.82 20.74
N GLN A 97 10.55 8.10 20.37
CA GLN A 97 9.90 8.58 19.16
C GLN A 97 10.52 7.97 17.90
N ASN A 98 11.84 7.81 17.84
CA ASN A 98 12.49 7.12 16.73
C ASN A 98 12.00 5.66 16.58
N LEU A 99 11.85 4.94 17.70
CA LEU A 99 11.31 3.57 17.69
C LEU A 99 9.83 3.53 17.29
N LEU A 100 9.02 4.50 17.74
CA LEU A 100 7.62 4.61 17.36
C LEU A 100 7.46 4.88 15.86
N VAL A 101 8.22 5.81 15.30
CA VAL A 101 8.22 6.09 13.86
C VAL A 101 8.70 4.87 13.08
N ALA A 102 9.77 4.19 13.54
CA ALA A 102 10.24 2.97 12.92
C ALA A 102 9.17 1.87 12.90
N ARG A 103 8.46 1.67 14.01
CA ARG A 103 7.33 0.74 14.10
C ARG A 103 6.24 1.09 13.09
N ARG A 104 5.85 2.36 13.00
CA ARG A 104 4.82 2.82 12.04
C ARG A 104 5.26 2.61 10.59
N CYS A 105 6.53 2.87 10.27
CA CYS A 105 7.10 2.57 8.95
C CYS A 105 6.97 1.07 8.59
N LEU A 106 7.30 0.18 9.52
CA LEU A 106 7.22 -1.26 9.30
C LEU A 106 5.77 -1.74 9.14
N LEU A 107 4.85 -1.22 9.95
CA LEU A 107 3.42 -1.54 9.86
C LEU A 107 2.81 -1.04 8.54
N ALA A 108 3.10 0.20 8.15
CA ALA A 108 2.65 0.73 6.86
C ALA A 108 3.22 -0.08 5.68
N ALA A 109 4.49 -0.47 5.74
CA ALA A 109 5.09 -1.34 4.72
C ALA A 109 4.42 -2.73 4.66
N ALA A 110 4.09 -3.33 5.82
CA ALA A 110 3.39 -4.60 5.89
C ALA A 110 1.96 -4.50 5.31
N PHE A 111 1.22 -3.45 5.67
CA PHE A 111 -0.10 -3.16 5.13
C PHE A 111 -0.06 -3.01 3.59
N LEU A 112 0.87 -2.21 3.07
CA LEU A 112 1.03 -2.05 1.62
C LEU A 112 1.40 -3.37 0.93
N GLY A 113 2.26 -4.19 1.54
CA GLY A 113 2.58 -5.53 1.06
C GLY A 113 1.35 -6.43 1.00
N HIS A 114 0.47 -6.36 2.01
CA HIS A 114 -0.81 -7.06 2.03
C HIS A 114 -1.74 -6.56 0.92
N CYS A 115 -1.80 -5.24 0.68
CA CYS A 115 -2.57 -4.66 -0.41
C CYS A 115 -2.11 -5.18 -1.78
N ILE A 116 -0.79 -5.22 -2.01
CA ILE A 116 -0.23 -5.81 -3.25
C ILE A 116 -0.68 -7.27 -3.38
N ALA A 117 -0.50 -8.08 -2.34
CA ALA A 117 -0.83 -9.50 -2.39
C ALA A 117 -2.32 -9.77 -2.63
N SER A 118 -3.20 -8.93 -2.08
CA SER A 118 -4.65 -9.14 -2.09
C SER A 118 -5.34 -8.55 -3.31
N TYR A 119 -4.77 -7.48 -3.88
CA TYR A 119 -5.46 -6.65 -4.87
C TYR A 119 -4.67 -6.45 -6.17
N SER A 120 -3.57 -7.17 -6.42
CA SER A 120 -2.85 -7.06 -7.69
C SER A 120 -3.49 -7.85 -8.83
N HIS A 121 -4.36 -8.84 -8.58
CA HIS A 121 -4.93 -9.70 -9.64
C HIS A 121 -6.44 -9.86 -9.44
N PRO A 122 -7.29 -9.51 -10.43
CA PRO A 122 -8.70 -9.84 -10.34
C PRO A 122 -8.88 -11.36 -10.21
N HIS A 123 -9.65 -11.81 -9.23
CA HIS A 123 -9.98 -13.23 -9.09
C HIS A 123 -10.45 -13.77 -10.45
N ARG A 124 -9.68 -14.71 -11.01
CA ARG A 124 -10.10 -15.46 -12.18
C ARG A 124 -11.37 -16.21 -11.78
N PRO A 125 -12.53 -15.96 -12.40
CA PRO A 125 -13.74 -16.67 -12.05
C PRO A 125 -13.46 -18.17 -12.22
N THR A 126 -13.63 -18.92 -11.13
CA THR A 126 -13.56 -20.38 -11.13
C THR A 126 -14.60 -20.85 -12.13
N ILE A 127 -14.17 -21.32 -13.30
CA ILE A 127 -15.07 -21.90 -14.29
C ILE A 127 -15.62 -23.15 -13.63
N THR A 128 -16.87 -23.09 -13.15
CA THR A 128 -17.60 -24.28 -12.69
C THR A 128 -17.61 -25.26 -13.86
N PRO A 129 -17.02 -26.46 -13.74
CA PRO A 129 -17.07 -27.43 -14.81
C PRO A 129 -18.54 -27.73 -15.13
N PRO A 130 -18.93 -27.82 -16.42
CA PRO A 130 -20.32 -28.04 -16.78
C PRO A 130 -20.80 -29.33 -16.14
N ALA A 131 -21.93 -29.26 -15.43
CA ALA A 131 -22.57 -30.40 -14.82
C ALA A 131 -22.69 -31.52 -15.86
N HIS A 132 -22.01 -32.65 -15.60
CA HIS A 132 -22.09 -33.83 -16.46
C HIS A 132 -23.57 -34.20 -16.64
N LYS A 133 -24.09 -33.92 -17.83
CA LYS A 133 -25.37 -34.41 -18.31
C LYS A 133 -25.25 -35.94 -18.35
N ARG A 134 -25.77 -36.62 -17.32
CA ARG A 134 -25.93 -38.07 -17.36
C ARG A 134 -26.89 -38.37 -18.52
N LEU A 135 -26.36 -38.97 -19.58
CA LEU A 135 -27.16 -39.57 -20.63
C LEU A 135 -27.83 -40.81 -20.02
N ASN A 136 -29.16 -40.78 -19.99
CA ASN A 136 -30.00 -41.95 -19.73
C ASN A 136 -29.98 -42.88 -20.95
#